data_AF-A0A3S3A1K7-F1
#
_entry.id   AF-A0A3S3A1K7-F1
#
_cell.length_a   1.000
_cell.length_b   1.000
_cell.length_c   1.000
_cell.angle_alpha   90.00
_cell.angle_beta   90.00
_cell.angle_gamma   90.00
#
_symmetry.space_group_name_H-M   'P 1'
#
loop_
_entity.id
_entity.type
_entity.pdbx_description
1 polymer ?
#
loop_
_entity_poly.entity_id
_entity_poly.type
_entity_poly.pdbx_seq_one_letter_code
_entity_poly.pdbx_strand_id
1 'polypeptide(L)'
;LAGLPDVLALPTDRPRPAVRSGVGGCVEFAVSSVTVGRVRSWARERGATAFMVVHAALAVVLAKLSGSTDVAVGSAVAGRGEA
;
A
#
# COMPACT_ATOMS: atom_id res chain seq x y z
N LEU A 1 -5.13 10.94 -11.79
CA LEU A 1 -6.07 9.83 -11.51
C LEU A 1 -7.08 9.59 -12.64
N ALA A 2 -7.18 10.47 -13.65
CA ALA A 2 -8.03 10.19 -14.80
C ALA A 2 -7.63 8.86 -15.48
N GLY A 3 -8.61 8.00 -15.77
CA GLY A 3 -8.41 6.71 -16.43
C GLY A 3 -8.16 5.52 -15.50
N LEU A 4 -8.00 5.74 -14.19
CA LEU A 4 -7.92 4.64 -13.22
C LEU A 4 -9.29 3.96 -13.06
N PRO A 5 -9.31 2.64 -12.81
CA PRO A 5 -10.54 1.95 -12.42
C PRO A 5 -11.10 2.53 -11.11
N ASP A 6 -12.42 2.71 -11.06
CA ASP A 6 -13.12 3.15 -9.83
C ASP A 6 -12.90 2.18 -8.65
N VAL A 7 -12.68 0.90 -8.96
CA VAL A 7 -12.51 -0.17 -7.96
C VAL A 7 -11.38 -1.10 -8.37
N LEU A 8 -10.42 -1.28 -7.47
CA LEU A 8 -9.43 -2.35 -7.58
C LEU A 8 -10.09 -3.70 -7.25
N ALA A 9 -10.11 -4.62 -8.21
CA ALA A 9 -10.71 -5.94 -8.05
C ALA A 9 -9.80 -6.85 -7.21
N LEU A 10 -10.03 -6.93 -5.90
CA LEU A 10 -9.29 -7.81 -5.00
C LEU A 10 -10.08 -9.12 -4.75
N PRO A 11 -9.40 -10.24 -4.43
CA PRO A 11 -10.07 -11.49 -4.07
C PRO A 11 -10.72 -11.33 -2.69
N THR A 12 -11.99 -10.96 -2.67
CA THR A 12 -12.78 -10.77 -1.45
C THR A 12 -13.61 -12.01 -1.12
N ASP A 13 -13.69 -12.38 0.15
CA ASP A 13 -14.47 -13.54 0.61
C ASP A 13 -16.00 -13.37 0.46
N ARG A 14 -16.46 -12.12 0.34
CA ARG A 14 -17.89 -11.77 0.28
C ARG A 14 -18.12 -10.62 -0.70
N PRO A 15 -19.31 -10.54 -1.34
CA PRO A 15 -19.64 -9.43 -2.22
C PRO A 15 -19.66 -8.10 -1.46
N ARG A 16 -19.30 -7.01 -2.15
CA ARG A 16 -19.33 -5.66 -1.59
C ARG A 16 -20.79 -5.22 -1.34
N PRO A 17 -21.16 -4.81 -0.11
CA PRO A 17 -22.50 -4.28 0.15
C PRO A 17 -22.71 -2.91 -0.50
N ALA A 18 -23.95 -2.59 -0.85
CA ALA A 18 -24.32 -1.30 -1.45
C ALA A 18 -24.10 -0.11 -0.48
N VAL A 19 -24.19 -0.35 0.83
CA VAL A 19 -23.96 0.64 1.88
C VAL A 19 -22.78 0.19 2.75
N ARG A 20 -21.82 1.10 2.97
CA ARG A 20 -20.64 0.83 3.80
C ARG A 20 -21.04 0.71 5.27
N SER A 21 -20.69 -0.39 5.93
CA SER A 21 -20.99 -0.63 7.35
C SER A 21 -20.05 0.11 8.32
N GLY A 22 -18.84 0.46 7.89
CA GLY A 22 -17.81 1.08 8.74
C GLY A 22 -17.08 0.11 9.67
N VAL A 23 -17.49 -1.15 9.75
CA VAL A 23 -16.83 -2.18 10.57
C VAL A 23 -15.51 -2.62 9.92
N GLY A 24 -14.46 -2.74 10.73
CA GLY A 24 -13.13 -3.19 10.30
C GLY A 24 -12.49 -4.15 11.32
N GLY A 25 -11.40 -4.78 10.92
CA GLY A 25 -10.56 -5.63 11.77
C GLY A 25 -9.08 -5.28 11.60
N CYS A 26 -8.23 -5.78 12.50
CA CYS A 26 -6.77 -5.58 12.46
C CYS A 26 -6.07 -6.94 12.49
N VAL A 27 -5.04 -7.10 11.65
CA VAL A 27 -4.11 -8.23 11.71
C VAL A 27 -2.72 -7.66 11.90
N GLU A 28 -2.14 -7.91 13.07
CA GLU A 28 -0.78 -7.49 13.39
C GLU A 28 0.22 -8.53 12.89
N PHE A 29 1.31 -8.05 12.30
CA PHE A 29 2.44 -8.89 11.91
C PHE A 29 3.74 -8.12 12.09
N ALA A 30 4.84 -8.86 12.24
CA ALA A 30 6.17 -8.30 12.39
C ALA A 30 7.06 -8.66 11.20
N VAL A 31 7.94 -7.73 10.83
CA VAL A 31 9.02 -7.96 9.87
C VAL A 31 10.31 -8.11 10.66
N SER A 32 11.10 -9.13 10.36
CA SER A 32 12.35 -9.38 11.08
C SER A 32 13.32 -8.20 10.98
N SER A 33 14.07 -7.95 12.05
CA SER A 33 15.08 -6.88 12.10
C SER A 33 16.10 -6.98 10.97
N VAL A 34 16.47 -8.20 10.57
CA VAL A 34 17.34 -8.48 9.42
C VAL A 34 16.75 -7.90 8.13
N THR A 35 15.46 -8.15 7.88
CA THR A 35 14.79 -7.64 6.67
C THR A 35 14.66 -6.12 6.70
N VAL A 36 14.31 -5.54 7.86
CA VAL A 36 14.26 -4.09 8.04
C VAL A 36 15.62 -3.44 7.78
N GLY A 37 16.70 -4.05 8.27
CA GLY A 37 18.06 -3.58 8.02
C GLY A 37 18.41 -3.57 6.52
N ARG A 38 18.08 -4.66 5.81
CA ARG A 38 18.30 -4.76 4.36
C ARG A 38 17.50 -3.71 3.57
N VAL A 39 16.23 -3.50 3.92
CA VAL A 39 15.39 -2.48 3.27
C VAL A 39 15.97 -1.08 3.46
N ARG A 40 16.41 -0.73 4.66
CA ARG A 40 17.01 0.58 4.96
C ARG A 40 18.30 0.81 4.17
N SER A 41 19.18 -0.18 4.14
CA SER A 41 20.43 -0.08 3.37
C SER A 41 20.16 0.07 1.88
N TRP A 42 19.28 -0.78 1.32
CA TRP A 42 18.92 -0.75 -0.10
C TRP A 42 18.30 0.58 -0.53
N ALA A 43 17.42 1.13 0.31
CA ALA A 43 16.79 2.43 0.07
C ALA A 43 17.84 3.54 0.02
N ARG A 44 18.74 3.59 1.01
CA ARG A 44 19.80 4.60 1.10
C ARG A 44 20.75 4.56 -0.10
N GLU A 45 21.15 3.37 -0.53
CA GLU A 45 22.00 3.20 -1.73
C GLU A 45 21.38 3.77 -3.00
N ARG A 46 20.05 3.96 -3.03
CA ARG A 46 19.29 4.44 -4.20
C ARG A 46 18.70 5.84 -3.99
N GLY A 47 19.08 6.54 -2.92
CA GLY A 47 18.49 7.85 -2.58
C GLY A 47 16.99 7.78 -2.28
N ALA A 48 16.48 6.61 -1.91
CA ALA A 48 15.08 6.37 -1.57
C ALA A 48 14.89 6.29 -0.05
N THR A 49 13.63 6.36 0.38
CA THR A 49 13.25 6.15 1.79
C THR A 49 12.75 4.73 2.01
N ALA A 50 12.84 4.22 3.24
CA ALA A 50 12.23 2.93 3.59
C ALA A 50 10.72 2.91 3.31
N PHE A 51 10.04 4.06 3.49
CA PHE A 51 8.64 4.23 3.12
C PHE A 51 8.41 3.93 1.63
N MET A 52 9.19 4.52 0.72
CA MET A 52 9.07 4.27 -0.73
C MET A 52 9.21 2.77 -1.06
N VAL A 53 10.15 2.07 -0.41
CA VAL A 53 10.35 0.64 -0.64
C VAL A 53 9.15 -0.18 -0.19
N VAL A 54 8.65 0.06 1.03
CA VAL A 54 7.49 -0.66 1.56
C VAL A 54 6.22 -0.32 0.77
N HIS A 55 6.05 0.94 0.38
CA HIS A 55 4.96 1.39 -0.46
C HIS A 55 4.97 0.71 -1.84
N ALA A 56 6.14 0.60 -2.46
CA ALA A 56 6.31 -0.16 -3.71
C ALA A 56 6.01 -1.65 -3.52
N ALA A 57 6.46 -2.25 -2.42
CA ALA A 57 6.15 -3.65 -2.11
C ALA A 57 4.63 -3.87 -1.96
N LEU A 58 3.92 -2.95 -1.29
CA LEU A 58 2.46 -2.98 -1.19
C LEU A 58 1.79 -2.88 -2.56
N ALA A 59 2.21 -1.92 -3.40
CA ALA A 59 1.69 -1.78 -4.77
C ALA A 59 1.91 -3.06 -5.59
N VAL A 60 3.06 -3.71 -5.49
CA VAL A 60 3.34 -4.99 -6.16
C VAL A 60 2.42 -6.11 -5.67
N VAL A 61 2.15 -6.20 -4.36
CA VAL A 61 1.21 -7.18 -3.80
C VAL A 61 -0.20 -6.93 -4.34
N LEU A 62 -0.67 -5.69 -4.30
CA LEU A 62 -1.99 -5.30 -4.81
C LEU A 62 -2.13 -5.57 -6.30
N ALA A 63 -1.10 -5.27 -7.10
CA ALA A 63 -1.08 -5.57 -8.52
C ALA A 63 -1.19 -7.08 -8.80
N LYS A 64 -0.45 -7.90 -8.04
CA LYS A 64 -0.52 -9.36 -8.16
C LYS A 64 -1.88 -9.93 -7.78
N LEU A 65 -2.52 -9.39 -6.73
CA LEU A 65 -3.83 -9.88 -6.27
C LEU A 65 -4.97 -9.44 -7.19
N SER A 66 -4.84 -8.27 -7.83
CA SER A 66 -5.90 -7.70 -8.68
C SER A 66 -5.75 -7.96 -10.16
N GLY A 67 -4.55 -8.32 -10.62
CA GLY A 67 -4.22 -8.37 -12.04
C GLY A 67 -4.07 -6.99 -12.70
N SER A 68 -4.18 -5.89 -11.95
CA SER A 68 -4.00 -4.52 -12.45
C SER A 68 -2.55 -4.06 -12.27
N THR A 69 -2.00 -3.39 -13.29
CA THR A 69 -0.72 -2.67 -13.17
C THR A 69 -0.89 -1.20 -12.80
N ASP A 70 -2.12 -0.69 -12.81
CA ASP A 70 -2.45 0.68 -12.43
C ASP A 70 -3.18 0.68 -11.08
N VAL A 71 -2.47 1.13 -10.04
CA VAL A 71 -2.88 1.02 -8.63
C VAL A 71 -2.67 2.35 -7.93
N ALA A 72 -3.75 2.90 -7.36
CA ALA A 72 -3.69 4.07 -6.51
C ALA A 72 -3.62 3.66 -5.03
N VAL A 73 -2.62 4.19 -4.31
CA VAL A 73 -2.47 4.02 -2.86
C VAL A 73 -2.42 5.39 -2.19
N GLY A 74 -3.40 5.67 -1.35
CA GLY A 74 -3.42 6.91 -0.56
C GLY A 74 -2.41 6.86 0.59
N SER A 75 -1.71 7.97 0.82
CA SER A 75 -0.83 8.15 1.99
C SER A 75 -1.21 9.44 2.70
N ALA A 76 -1.44 9.35 4.01
CA ALA A 76 -1.63 10.54 4.82
C ALA A 76 -0.30 11.29 4.98
N VAL A 77 -0.37 12.62 4.94
CA VAL A 77 0.75 13.51 5.28
C VAL A 77 0.37 14.34 6.50
N ALA A 78 1.35 14.71 7.32
CA ALA A 78 1.09 15.45 8.55
C ALA A 78 0.49 16.85 8.34
N GLY A 79 0.58 17.40 7.13
CA GLY A 79 -0.01 18.70 6.77
C GLY A 79 0.63 19.90 7.47
N ARG A 80 1.90 19.78 7.88
CA ARG A 80 2.64 20.82 8.63
C ARG A 80 3.65 21.60 7.77
N GLY A 81 3.59 21.48 6.45
CA GLY A 81 4.41 22.29 5.53
C GLY A 81 3.67 23.55 5.09
N GLU A 82 4.40 24.61 4.74
CA GLU A 82 3.82 25.77 4.06
C GLU A 82 3.31 25.33 2.67
N ALA A 83 2.10 25.78 2.32
CA ALA A 83 1.41 25.45 1.08
C ALA A 83 1.84 26.34 -0.08
#